data_AF-A0A1J4KCY6-F1
#
_entry.id   AF-A0A1J4KCY6-F1
#
_cell.length_a   1.000
_cell.length_b   1.000
_cell.length_c   1.000
_cell.angle_alpha   90.00
_cell.angle_beta   90.00
_cell.angle_gamma   90.00
#
_symmetry.space_group_name_H-M   'P 1'
#
loop_
_entity.id
_entity.type
_entity.pdbx_description
1 polymer ?
#
loop_
_entity_poly.entity_id
_entity_poly.type
_entity_poly.pdbx_seq_one_letter_code
_entity_poly.pdbx_strand_id
1 'polypeptide(L)'
;MIVWETVYISELMKNVKDSSDEDESENEIVKESSSPTNSFTYFSYDDLPEETYRYQYLTVGPRISPFLLKDEFFYSSSTNSRQVVMNLIFNGKEINIRCPFQTATTLSSEVSHFYSHNSDDTVYSKEIEIDEFQYTDKSFNLIYNLFRGEKVQIRQDNVELLKAISKILGISELSHFIHSYESELSSIESFISKNSELIDELKQIEEVFLNLSFNSFVNAKLKILNSKLITTNDGIDEIVTTAISSSVWNPNSIELLVELCLTLSNYASSENKLDQLIPKISSTLLSRFDPNFHFLIFKFFDLGFISDKNLRQALRYYKNDLMYCYFAPEVEKMDHDIITSIIGVSKMAIKPKWLDSFINDLPQLRDNNWELHKRLRKNGRNHYDIYNVILEDDLNQLQTMLSKMDFNYDYELPNSIFDRSFNFFRENSKSTKTPLIELTAFHNSPKCFKHFFINKAKVPENIARYAVAGGNIEIIHLLQRFNRDVDEFQLDLSLPKKIDFNPAIEISARMMKNHLLKWLWEEFPIDSVNLHTSLIEASKYSNLDGMLYCLLQGVDINSIGTYGSSFIFIFHLFSTFLLSTILLKH
;
A
#
# COMPACT_ATOMS: atom_id res chain seq x y z
N MET A 1 -20.06 -3.35 -9.61
CA MET A 1 -19.68 -4.36 -10.62
C MET A 1 -18.17 -4.40 -10.89
N ILE A 2 -17.30 -3.86 -10.01
CA ILE A 2 -15.84 -3.85 -10.21
C ILE A 2 -15.16 -4.08 -8.86
N VAL A 3 -15.16 -5.33 -8.38
CA VAL A 3 -14.29 -5.80 -7.28
C VAL A 3 -13.74 -7.21 -7.61
N TRP A 4 -14.22 -7.87 -8.66
CA TRP A 4 -13.93 -9.28 -8.95
C TRP A 4 -12.87 -9.52 -10.04
N GLU A 5 -12.43 -8.50 -10.79
CA GLU A 5 -11.61 -8.72 -11.99
C GLU A 5 -10.09 -8.87 -11.72
N THR A 6 -9.55 -8.30 -10.64
CA THR A 6 -8.09 -8.23 -10.49
C THR A 6 -7.45 -9.55 -10.04
N VAL A 7 -8.18 -10.39 -9.28
CA VAL A 7 -7.66 -11.69 -8.83
C VAL A 7 -7.82 -12.77 -9.90
N TYR A 8 -8.94 -12.76 -10.64
CA TYR A 8 -9.28 -13.83 -11.57
C TYR A 8 -8.50 -13.78 -12.90
N ILE A 9 -8.15 -12.58 -13.39
CA ILE A 9 -7.41 -12.42 -14.66
C ILE A 9 -5.95 -12.89 -14.54
N SER A 10 -5.31 -12.72 -13.38
CA SER A 10 -3.93 -13.19 -13.17
C SER A 10 -3.81 -14.73 -13.15
N GLU A 11 -4.87 -15.41 -12.71
CA GLU A 11 -4.95 -16.88 -12.61
C GLU A 11 -5.35 -17.53 -13.96
N LEU A 12 -6.27 -16.90 -14.71
CA LEU A 12 -6.63 -17.32 -16.07
C LEU A 12 -5.43 -17.24 -17.03
N MET A 13 -4.61 -16.19 -16.92
CA MET A 13 -3.39 -16.02 -17.72
C MET A 13 -2.29 -17.05 -17.38
N LYS A 14 -2.34 -17.66 -16.18
CA LYS A 14 -1.46 -18.77 -15.80
C LYS A 14 -1.92 -20.09 -16.41
N ASN A 15 -3.22 -20.35 -16.41
CA ASN A 15 -3.78 -21.62 -16.89
C ASN A 15 -3.85 -21.73 -18.42
N VAL A 16 -3.89 -20.60 -19.15
CA VAL A 16 -3.82 -20.60 -20.62
C VAL A 16 -2.42 -20.97 -21.15
N LYS A 17 -1.39 -20.97 -20.30
CA LYS A 17 -0.03 -21.39 -20.70
C LYS A 17 0.23 -22.89 -20.58
N ASP A 18 -0.64 -23.65 -19.92
CA ASP A 18 -0.43 -25.07 -19.62
C ASP A 18 -1.47 -26.00 -20.28
N SER A 19 -2.30 -25.52 -21.21
CA SER A 19 -3.25 -26.36 -21.95
C SER A 19 -3.26 -26.05 -23.44
N SER A 20 -2.23 -26.52 -24.13
CA SER A 20 -2.31 -26.81 -25.57
C SER A 20 -1.72 -28.20 -25.77
N ASP A 21 -2.57 -29.22 -25.69
CA ASP A 21 -2.42 -30.48 -26.44
C ASP A 21 -3.72 -31.30 -26.33
N GLU A 22 -4.18 -31.73 -27.51
CA GLU A 22 -5.01 -32.89 -27.84
C GLU A 22 -6.54 -32.91 -27.57
N ASP A 23 -7.24 -32.80 -28.71
CA ASP A 23 -8.18 -33.77 -29.30
C ASP A 23 -9.71 -33.65 -29.19
N GLU A 24 -10.27 -33.68 -30.41
CA GLU A 24 -11.66 -33.75 -30.83
C GLU A 24 -12.34 -35.06 -30.43
N SER A 25 -13.62 -35.00 -30.06
CA SER A 25 -14.65 -35.85 -30.69
C SER A 25 -16.07 -35.54 -30.18
N GLU A 26 -16.98 -35.67 -31.14
CA GLU A 26 -18.41 -35.38 -31.14
C GLU A 26 -19.22 -36.28 -30.19
N ASN A 27 -20.39 -35.78 -29.73
CA ASN A 27 -21.67 -36.44 -30.01
C ASN A 27 -22.89 -35.64 -29.49
N GLU A 28 -23.88 -35.54 -30.37
CA GLU A 28 -25.25 -35.07 -30.16
C GLU A 28 -26.07 -36.03 -29.24
N ILE A 29 -27.10 -35.50 -28.56
CA ILE A 29 -28.53 -35.88 -28.76
C ILE A 29 -29.46 -35.12 -27.80
N VAL A 30 -30.64 -34.82 -28.36
CA VAL A 30 -31.75 -33.92 -28.00
C VAL A 30 -32.79 -34.54 -27.04
N LYS A 31 -33.47 -33.69 -26.22
CA LYS A 31 -34.95 -33.56 -25.99
C LYS A 31 -35.27 -32.93 -24.61
N GLU A 32 -35.73 -31.68 -24.55
CA GLU A 32 -37.14 -31.18 -24.62
C GLU A 32 -37.93 -31.24 -23.30
N SER A 33 -38.25 -30.07 -22.70
CA SER A 33 -39.59 -29.74 -22.15
C SER A 33 -39.76 -28.25 -21.77
N SER A 34 -40.46 -27.51 -22.63
CA SER A 34 -41.53 -26.50 -22.42
C SER A 34 -41.53 -25.43 -21.28
N SER A 35 -41.32 -24.16 -21.72
CA SER A 35 -42.04 -22.88 -21.43
C SER A 35 -41.86 -22.12 -20.09
N PRO A 36 -42.09 -20.77 -20.01
CA PRO A 36 -42.52 -19.82 -21.04
C PRO A 36 -41.53 -18.64 -21.29
N THR A 37 -41.76 -18.02 -22.43
CA THR A 37 -41.00 -16.97 -23.13
C THR A 37 -40.98 -15.60 -22.44
N ASN A 38 -39.78 -15.10 -22.14
CA ASN A 38 -39.47 -13.67 -22.06
C ASN A 38 -38.50 -13.34 -23.20
N SER A 39 -38.99 -12.62 -24.21
CA SER A 39 -38.20 -12.17 -25.36
C SER A 39 -37.24 -11.06 -24.94
N PHE A 40 -35.99 -11.41 -24.64
CA PHE A 40 -34.87 -10.48 -24.71
C PHE A 40 -34.19 -10.69 -26.06
N THR A 41 -34.30 -9.69 -26.93
CA THR A 41 -33.46 -9.55 -28.14
C THR A 41 -32.00 -9.49 -27.71
N TYR A 42 -31.24 -10.54 -28.00
CA TYR A 42 -29.79 -10.49 -27.99
C TYR A 42 -29.33 -9.57 -29.13
N PHE A 43 -28.67 -8.48 -28.78
CA PHE A 43 -27.86 -7.76 -29.76
C PHE A 43 -26.64 -8.64 -30.08
N SER A 44 -26.51 -9.01 -31.35
CA SER A 44 -25.29 -9.56 -31.92
C SER A 44 -24.15 -8.55 -31.70
N TYR A 45 -22.97 -9.04 -31.34
CA TYR A 45 -21.78 -8.22 -31.06
C TYR A 45 -21.11 -7.65 -32.33
N ASP A 46 -21.71 -7.84 -33.50
CA ASP A 46 -21.12 -7.49 -34.80
C ASP A 46 -21.60 -6.14 -35.39
N ASP A 47 -22.47 -5.39 -34.69
CA ASP A 47 -23.07 -4.13 -35.21
C ASP A 47 -22.81 -2.88 -34.33
N LEU A 48 -21.65 -2.78 -33.68
CA LEU A 48 -21.23 -1.55 -32.99
C LEU A 48 -20.14 -0.83 -33.79
N PRO A 49 -20.25 0.51 -34.00
CA PRO A 49 -19.33 1.25 -34.85
C PRO A 49 -17.91 1.27 -34.28
N GLU A 50 -16.94 0.98 -35.16
CA GLU A 50 -15.49 0.85 -34.92
C GLU A 50 -14.75 2.13 -34.44
N GLU A 51 -15.46 3.14 -33.94
CA GLU A 51 -14.88 4.45 -33.59
C GLU A 51 -15.30 4.91 -32.20
N THR A 52 -15.02 4.16 -31.13
CA THR A 52 -15.02 4.77 -29.77
C THR A 52 -14.17 4.08 -28.69
N TYR A 53 -13.09 3.38 -29.04
CA TYR A 53 -12.06 3.00 -28.05
C TYR A 53 -10.66 3.04 -28.65
N ARG A 54 -10.14 4.25 -28.85
CA ARG A 54 -8.69 4.50 -28.92
C ARG A 54 -8.28 5.39 -27.76
N TYR A 55 -8.20 4.81 -26.57
CA TYR A 55 -7.33 5.37 -25.52
C TYR A 55 -5.93 4.80 -25.75
N GLN A 56 -5.14 5.52 -26.55
CA GLN A 56 -3.70 5.32 -26.60
C GLN A 56 -3.14 5.68 -25.22
N TYR A 57 -2.52 4.71 -24.55
CA TYR A 57 -1.82 4.93 -23.30
C TYR A 57 -0.57 5.78 -23.57
N LEU A 58 -0.65 7.08 -23.32
CA LEU A 58 0.51 7.95 -23.22
C LEU A 58 1.14 7.69 -21.85
N THR A 59 2.38 7.17 -21.83
CA THR A 59 3.17 7.10 -20.59
C THR A 59 3.79 8.48 -20.38
N VAL A 60 3.25 9.29 -19.46
CA VAL A 60 3.78 10.62 -19.16
C VAL A 60 4.23 10.66 -17.71
N GLY A 61 5.54 10.54 -17.57
CA GLY A 61 6.37 10.85 -16.42
C GLY A 61 7.82 10.75 -16.91
N PRO A 62 8.76 11.61 -16.48
CA PRO A 62 10.13 11.61 -17.01
C PRO A 62 10.89 10.38 -16.53
N ARG A 63 10.69 9.27 -17.24
CA ARG A 63 11.48 8.05 -17.12
C ARG A 63 12.56 8.15 -18.18
N ILE A 64 13.83 8.07 -17.78
CA ILE A 64 14.89 7.68 -18.72
C ILE A 64 14.63 6.21 -19.02
N SER A 65 13.81 5.98 -20.03
CA SER A 65 13.35 4.66 -20.41
C SER A 65 14.48 3.88 -21.08
N PRO A 66 14.52 2.55 -20.96
CA PRO A 66 15.28 1.71 -21.89
C PRO A 66 14.88 1.93 -23.36
N PHE A 67 13.79 2.64 -23.64
CA PHE A 67 13.40 3.09 -24.99
C PHE A 67 14.42 3.99 -25.69
N LEU A 68 15.43 4.51 -25.01
CA LEU A 68 16.63 5.03 -25.68
C LEU A 68 17.37 3.95 -26.50
N LEU A 69 17.00 2.65 -26.37
CA LEU A 69 17.76 1.52 -26.90
C LEU A 69 16.97 0.43 -27.67
N LYS A 70 15.66 0.52 -27.92
CA LYS A 70 14.93 -0.38 -28.87
C LYS A 70 13.73 0.36 -29.48
N ASP A 71 13.70 0.59 -30.80
CA ASP A 71 13.18 -0.39 -31.75
C ASP A 71 14.05 -0.73 -32.99
N GLU A 72 15.27 -0.19 -33.13
CA GLU A 72 16.16 -0.56 -34.27
C GLU A 72 17.48 -1.27 -33.89
N PHE A 73 17.86 -1.34 -32.60
CA PHE A 73 19.22 -1.75 -32.21
C PHE A 73 19.43 -3.23 -31.81
N PHE A 74 18.39 -4.07 -31.83
CA PHE A 74 18.53 -5.49 -31.47
C PHE A 74 17.88 -6.43 -32.49
N TYR A 75 18.16 -6.22 -33.76
CA TYR A 75 18.19 -7.30 -34.75
C TYR A 75 19.40 -7.11 -35.67
N SER A 76 20.49 -7.82 -35.37
CA SER A 76 21.10 -8.73 -36.36
C SER A 76 22.39 -9.38 -35.85
N SER A 77 22.41 -10.70 -36.03
CA SER A 77 23.55 -11.52 -36.39
C SER A 77 24.63 -11.86 -35.35
N SER A 78 24.71 -13.17 -35.14
CA SER A 78 25.84 -13.96 -34.67
C SER A 78 27.10 -13.76 -35.54
N THR A 79 27.75 -12.61 -35.43
CA THR A 79 29.15 -12.46 -35.85
C THR A 79 29.98 -12.06 -34.62
N ASN A 80 31.12 -12.72 -34.44
CA ASN A 80 32.13 -12.44 -33.40
C ASN A 80 32.79 -11.06 -33.62
N SER A 81 32.00 -9.98 -33.71
CA SER A 81 32.52 -8.62 -33.68
C SER A 81 32.99 -8.36 -32.25
N ARG A 82 34.27 -8.03 -32.09
CA ARG A 82 34.82 -7.59 -30.81
C ARG A 82 33.99 -6.41 -30.33
N GLN A 83 33.22 -6.60 -29.25
CA GLN A 83 32.49 -5.52 -28.61
C GLN A 83 33.52 -4.50 -28.12
N VAL A 84 33.58 -3.33 -28.77
CA VAL A 84 34.43 -2.24 -28.31
C VAL A 84 33.82 -1.70 -27.03
N VAL A 85 34.58 -1.79 -25.94
CA VAL A 85 34.18 -1.29 -24.63
C VAL A 85 34.88 0.04 -24.40
N MET A 86 34.11 1.06 -24.02
CA MET A 86 34.63 2.36 -23.65
C MET A 86 34.85 2.41 -22.13
N ASN A 87 35.98 2.99 -21.70
CA ASN A 87 36.18 3.34 -20.29
C ASN A 87 35.89 4.84 -20.12
N LEU A 88 34.92 5.17 -19.27
CA LEU A 88 34.70 6.52 -18.78
C LEU A 88 35.30 6.63 -17.39
N ILE A 89 36.28 7.51 -17.24
CA ILE A 89 36.99 7.71 -15.98
C ILE A 89 36.45 9.01 -15.37
N PHE A 90 35.82 8.93 -14.20
CA PHE A 90 35.33 10.10 -13.49
C PHE A 90 36.33 10.51 -12.41
N ASN A 91 36.98 11.66 -12.61
CA ASN A 91 38.01 12.19 -11.70
C ASN A 91 37.32 12.81 -10.47
N GLY A 92 37.56 12.20 -9.30
CA GLY A 92 36.98 12.54 -8.00
C GLY A 92 37.13 11.40 -6.97
N LYS A 93 37.17 10.14 -7.43
CA LYS A 93 37.52 8.92 -6.64
C LYS A 93 38.15 7.77 -7.47
N GLU A 94 38.73 8.05 -8.65
CA GLU A 94 39.18 7.01 -9.62
C GLU A 94 38.05 6.03 -10.01
N ILE A 95 36.89 6.57 -10.38
CA ILE A 95 35.75 5.73 -10.78
C ILE A 95 35.90 5.38 -12.27
N ASN A 96 36.03 4.09 -12.58
CA ASN A 96 36.08 3.57 -13.95
C ASN A 96 34.77 2.86 -14.30
N ILE A 97 34.01 3.43 -15.24
CA ILE A 97 32.77 2.85 -15.74
C ILE A 97 33.01 2.31 -17.15
N ARG A 98 32.72 1.02 -17.33
CA ARG A 98 32.72 0.36 -18.63
C ARG A 98 31.33 0.37 -19.23
N CYS A 99 31.19 0.90 -20.43
CA CYS A 99 29.94 0.89 -21.17
C CYS A 99 30.15 0.48 -22.64
N PRO A 100 29.12 -0.07 -23.31
CA PRO A 100 29.21 -0.36 -24.73
C PRO A 100 29.47 0.93 -25.51
N PHE A 101 30.48 0.91 -26.39
CA PHE A 101 30.90 2.07 -27.16
C PHE A 101 29.72 2.78 -27.85
N GLN A 102 28.89 2.00 -28.54
CA GLN A 102 27.73 2.49 -29.28
C GLN A 102 26.73 3.21 -28.37
N THR A 103 26.42 2.65 -27.20
CA THR A 103 25.54 3.28 -26.21
C THR A 103 26.09 4.64 -25.77
N ALA A 104 27.39 4.73 -25.47
CA ALA A 104 28.00 5.98 -25.03
C ALA A 104 28.03 7.06 -26.11
N THR A 105 28.38 6.71 -27.36
CA THR A 105 28.38 7.65 -28.49
C THR A 105 26.98 8.08 -28.92
N THR A 106 25.98 7.21 -28.75
CA THR A 106 24.58 7.55 -29.05
C THR A 106 24.00 8.46 -27.96
N LEU A 107 24.28 8.19 -26.69
CA LEU A 107 23.75 9.00 -25.59
C LEU A 107 24.43 10.37 -25.47
N SER A 108 25.74 10.46 -25.76
CA SER A 108 26.53 11.65 -25.47
C SER A 108 27.17 12.22 -26.74
N SER A 109 26.75 13.43 -27.10
CA SER A 109 27.33 14.20 -28.20
C SER A 109 28.81 14.50 -27.96
N GLU A 110 29.19 14.80 -26.70
CA GLU A 110 30.57 15.04 -26.29
C GLU A 110 31.45 13.79 -26.38
N VAL A 111 30.90 12.63 -26.04
CA VAL A 111 31.59 11.36 -26.25
C VAL A 111 31.74 11.14 -27.75
N SER A 112 30.66 11.22 -28.54
CA SER A 112 30.71 11.07 -30.00
C SER A 112 31.76 11.98 -30.67
N HIS A 113 31.80 13.26 -30.28
CA HIS A 113 32.76 14.24 -30.79
C HIS A 113 34.21 13.91 -30.39
N PHE A 114 34.44 13.46 -29.16
CA PHE A 114 35.77 13.02 -28.72
C PHE A 114 36.31 11.87 -29.59
N TYR A 115 35.44 10.96 -30.01
CA TYR A 115 35.83 9.81 -30.83
C TYR A 115 36.08 10.14 -32.29
N SER A 116 35.29 11.03 -32.88
CA SER A 116 35.51 11.43 -34.27
C SER A 116 36.90 12.08 -34.49
N HIS A 117 37.54 12.54 -33.41
CA HIS A 117 38.88 13.16 -33.44
C HIS A 117 40.02 12.25 -32.98
N ASN A 118 39.75 11.04 -32.48
CA ASN A 118 40.76 10.13 -31.93
C ASN A 118 40.52 8.69 -32.44
N SER A 119 40.75 8.41 -33.72
CA SER A 119 40.36 7.13 -34.37
C SER A 119 41.38 5.98 -34.29
N ASP A 120 42.56 6.20 -33.70
CA ASP A 120 43.72 5.34 -33.96
C ASP A 120 43.97 4.21 -32.94
N ASP A 121 43.13 4.05 -31.91
CA ASP A 121 43.38 3.07 -30.84
C ASP A 121 42.28 2.01 -30.62
N THR A 122 42.65 0.89 -30.00
CA THR A 122 41.71 -0.23 -29.73
C THR A 122 41.06 -0.17 -28.35
N VAL A 123 41.58 0.68 -27.46
CA VAL A 123 41.04 0.91 -26.11
C VAL A 123 41.04 2.41 -25.87
N TYR A 124 39.87 2.94 -25.54
CA TYR A 124 39.67 4.37 -25.38
C TYR A 124 39.25 4.69 -23.95
N SER A 125 39.92 5.68 -23.37
CA SER A 125 39.60 6.25 -22.07
C SER A 125 39.32 7.74 -22.22
N LYS A 126 38.12 8.18 -21.86
CA LYS A 126 37.79 9.60 -21.72
C LYS A 126 37.73 9.92 -20.23
N GLU A 127 38.60 10.81 -19.78
CA GLU A 127 38.53 11.37 -18.45
C GLU A 127 37.46 12.46 -18.41
N ILE A 128 36.60 12.38 -17.41
CA ILE A 128 35.50 13.30 -17.13
C ILE A 128 35.71 13.82 -15.72
N GLU A 129 36.01 15.09 -15.61
CA GLU A 129 36.19 15.75 -14.32
C GLU A 129 34.83 16.25 -13.81
N ILE A 130 34.42 15.83 -12.61
CA ILE A 130 33.23 16.36 -11.93
C ILE A 130 33.70 16.87 -10.56
N ASP A 131 34.32 18.04 -10.57
CA ASP A 131 34.92 18.64 -9.37
C ASP A 131 33.89 19.04 -8.28
N GLU A 132 32.61 19.09 -8.62
CA GLU A 132 31.59 19.71 -7.78
C GLU A 132 30.86 18.76 -6.82
N PHE A 133 31.05 17.44 -6.88
CA PHE A 133 30.25 16.48 -6.10
C PHE A 133 31.06 15.56 -5.17
N GLN A 134 30.65 15.51 -3.90
CA GLN A 134 31.09 14.46 -2.98
C GLN A 134 30.45 13.12 -3.39
N TYR A 135 31.23 12.23 -4.00
CA TYR A 135 30.76 10.92 -4.43
C TYR A 135 30.39 10.02 -3.23
N THR A 136 29.09 9.73 -3.12
CA THR A 136 28.57 8.64 -2.28
C THR A 136 28.40 7.37 -3.10
N ASP A 137 28.29 6.20 -2.45
CA ASP A 137 28.00 4.93 -3.14
C ASP A 137 26.70 5.01 -3.97
N LYS A 138 25.73 5.83 -3.52
CA LYS A 138 24.48 6.10 -4.25
C LYS A 138 24.74 6.87 -5.56
N SER A 139 25.60 7.89 -5.52
CA SER A 139 26.00 8.67 -6.70
C SER A 139 26.69 7.78 -7.74
N PHE A 140 27.54 6.85 -7.29
CA PHE A 140 28.21 5.89 -8.18
C PHE A 140 27.21 4.97 -8.88
N ASN A 141 26.31 4.32 -8.12
CA ASN A 141 25.31 3.42 -8.67
C ASN A 141 24.41 4.12 -9.69
N LEU A 142 24.08 5.40 -9.47
CA LEU A 142 23.28 6.18 -10.41
C LEU A 142 23.99 6.36 -11.77
N ILE A 143 25.25 6.78 -11.75
CA ILE A 143 26.04 6.98 -12.97
C ILE A 143 26.24 5.62 -13.67
N TYR A 144 26.57 4.58 -12.90
CA TYR A 144 26.74 3.23 -13.42
C TYR A 144 25.47 2.71 -14.13
N ASN A 145 24.30 2.86 -13.50
CA ASN A 145 23.03 2.43 -14.07
C ASN A 145 22.70 3.20 -15.36
N LEU A 146 22.93 4.52 -15.37
CA LEU A 146 22.71 5.35 -16.55
C LEU A 146 23.49 4.83 -17.76
N PHE A 147 24.78 4.52 -17.59
CA PHE A 147 25.64 4.05 -18.69
C PHE A 147 25.47 2.59 -19.06
N ARG A 148 24.78 1.80 -18.22
CA ARG A 148 24.36 0.44 -18.58
C ARG A 148 23.00 0.39 -19.26
N GLY A 149 22.35 1.54 -19.47
CA GLY A 149 20.99 1.60 -19.97
C GLY A 149 19.99 1.00 -18.98
N GLU A 150 20.35 0.92 -17.70
CA GLU A 150 19.43 0.52 -16.64
C GLU A 150 18.49 1.69 -16.31
N LYS A 151 17.32 1.37 -15.75
CA LYS A 151 16.30 2.37 -15.43
C LYS A 151 16.85 3.31 -14.33
N VAL A 152 16.90 4.60 -14.65
CA VAL A 152 17.24 5.67 -13.69
C VAL A 152 16.00 6.50 -13.42
N GLN A 153 15.64 6.61 -12.14
CA GLN A 153 14.55 7.48 -11.70
C GLN A 153 15.12 8.85 -11.31
N ILE A 154 14.59 9.92 -11.91
CA ILE A 154 14.91 11.30 -11.53
C ILE A 154 14.16 11.61 -10.22
N ARG A 155 14.88 12.15 -9.25
CA ARG A 155 14.39 12.44 -7.90
C ARG A 155 15.04 13.72 -7.38
N GLN A 156 14.46 14.28 -6.33
CA GLN A 156 14.98 15.50 -5.70
C GLN A 156 16.41 15.31 -5.17
N ASP A 157 16.74 14.12 -4.67
CA ASP A 157 18.08 13.80 -4.12
C ASP A 157 19.17 13.62 -5.19
N ASN A 158 18.80 13.41 -6.46
CA ASN A 158 19.74 13.08 -7.53
C ASN A 158 19.69 14.02 -8.75
N VAL A 159 18.72 14.93 -8.83
CA VAL A 159 18.51 15.79 -10.00
C VAL A 159 19.72 16.68 -10.29
N GLU A 160 20.38 17.23 -9.27
CA GLU A 160 21.56 18.10 -9.47
C GLU A 160 22.76 17.33 -10.05
N LEU A 161 22.97 16.08 -9.60
CA LEU A 161 23.99 15.20 -10.16
C LEU A 161 23.66 14.85 -11.61
N LEU A 162 22.40 14.51 -11.91
CA LEU A 162 21.96 14.20 -13.27
C LEU A 162 22.06 15.41 -14.21
N LYS A 163 21.83 16.64 -13.71
CA LYS A 163 22.06 17.88 -14.47
C LYS A 163 23.53 18.05 -14.83
N ALA A 164 24.42 17.87 -13.85
CA ALA A 164 25.86 17.97 -14.07
C ALA A 164 26.32 16.95 -15.11
N ILE A 165 25.89 15.69 -14.98
CA ILE A 165 26.17 14.62 -15.95
C ILE A 165 25.64 14.97 -17.34
N SER A 166 24.38 15.39 -17.44
CA SER A 166 23.74 15.78 -18.70
C SER A 166 24.50 16.91 -19.40
N LYS A 167 24.92 17.93 -18.65
CA LYS A 167 25.67 19.08 -19.15
C LYS A 167 27.08 18.70 -19.61
N ILE A 168 27.82 17.96 -18.78
CA ILE A 168 29.22 17.57 -19.05
C ILE A 168 29.32 16.63 -20.27
N LEU A 169 28.33 15.77 -20.43
CA LEU A 169 28.29 14.79 -21.51
C LEU A 169 27.49 15.24 -22.72
N GLY A 170 26.81 16.38 -22.65
CA GLY A 170 25.90 16.82 -23.72
C GLY A 170 24.82 15.79 -24.05
N ILE A 171 24.15 15.22 -23.03
CA ILE A 171 23.03 14.28 -23.18
C ILE A 171 21.72 15.08 -23.21
N SER A 172 21.26 15.45 -24.40
CA SER A 172 20.08 16.32 -24.61
C SER A 172 18.78 15.74 -24.05
N GLU A 173 18.56 14.45 -24.24
CA GLU A 173 17.37 13.72 -23.82
C GLU A 173 17.26 13.71 -22.30
N LEU A 174 18.38 13.49 -21.61
CA LEU A 174 18.45 13.58 -20.15
C LEU A 174 18.12 14.99 -19.68
N SER A 175 18.65 16.03 -20.33
CA SER A 175 18.34 17.42 -20.01
C SER A 175 16.84 17.72 -20.16
N HIS A 176 16.21 17.18 -21.21
CA HIS A 176 14.78 17.34 -21.43
C HIS A 176 13.95 16.67 -20.33
N PHE A 177 14.29 15.44 -19.94
CA PHE A 177 13.59 14.75 -18.85
C PHE A 177 13.76 15.46 -17.50
N ILE A 178 14.96 15.97 -17.21
CA ILE A 178 15.21 16.78 -16.01
C ILE A 178 14.33 18.04 -16.02
N HIS A 179 14.30 18.77 -17.14
CA HIS A 179 13.49 19.98 -17.24
C HIS A 179 11.99 19.70 -17.06
N SER A 180 11.49 18.59 -17.63
CA SER A 180 10.11 18.14 -17.42
C SER A 180 9.84 17.87 -15.94
N TYR A 181 10.73 17.13 -15.26
CA TYR A 181 10.62 16.85 -13.83
C TYR A 181 10.61 18.13 -12.98
N GLU A 182 11.52 19.06 -13.23
CA GLU A 182 11.59 20.33 -12.48
C GLU A 182 10.36 21.21 -12.71
N SER A 183 9.82 21.21 -13.93
CA SER A 183 8.58 21.92 -14.26
C SER A 183 7.39 21.34 -13.49
N GLU A 184 7.27 20.01 -13.45
CA GLU A 184 6.25 19.30 -12.66
C GLU A 184 6.40 19.60 -11.16
N LEU A 185 7.63 19.50 -10.62
CA LEU A 185 7.90 19.79 -9.22
C LEU A 185 7.58 21.26 -8.87
N SER A 186 7.97 22.20 -9.71
CA SER A 186 7.65 23.63 -9.55
C SER A 186 6.13 23.89 -9.56
N SER A 187 5.39 23.14 -10.39
CA SER A 187 3.92 23.18 -10.43
C SER A 187 3.33 22.70 -9.10
N ILE A 188 3.82 21.59 -8.56
CA ILE A 188 3.41 21.03 -7.25
C ILE A 188 3.74 22.00 -6.11
N GLU A 189 4.95 22.56 -6.07
CA GLU A 189 5.37 23.52 -5.04
C GLU A 189 4.57 24.83 -5.12
N SER A 190 4.31 25.34 -6.33
CA SER A 190 3.43 26.50 -6.55
C SER A 190 2.02 26.21 -6.05
N PHE A 191 1.52 25.00 -6.33
CA PHE A 191 0.22 24.53 -5.89
C PHE A 191 0.14 24.48 -4.34
N ILE A 192 1.11 23.86 -3.68
CA ILE A 192 1.19 23.78 -2.21
C ILE A 192 1.23 25.19 -1.61
N SER A 193 2.07 26.07 -2.18
CA SER A 193 2.22 27.45 -1.70
C SER A 193 0.90 28.24 -1.78
N LYS A 194 0.16 28.11 -2.90
CA LYS A 194 -1.14 28.74 -3.11
C LYS A 194 -2.23 28.26 -2.15
N ASN A 195 -2.10 27.03 -1.63
CA ASN A 195 -3.11 26.38 -0.80
C ASN A 195 -2.60 26.08 0.63
N SER A 196 -1.54 26.75 1.05
CA SER A 196 -0.86 26.50 2.33
C SER A 196 -1.79 26.58 3.53
N GLU A 197 -2.64 27.61 3.63
CA GLU A 197 -3.60 27.76 4.73
C GLU A 197 -4.56 26.56 4.84
N LEU A 198 -5.09 26.11 3.70
CA LEU A 198 -5.97 24.94 3.66
C LEU A 198 -5.22 23.65 4.01
N ILE A 199 -4.04 23.45 3.43
CA ILE A 199 -3.19 22.29 3.71
C ILE A 199 -2.85 22.22 5.21
N ASP A 200 -2.52 23.35 5.83
CA ASP A 200 -2.22 23.41 7.25
C ASP A 200 -3.45 23.09 8.10
N GLU A 201 -4.63 23.55 7.69
CA GLU A 201 -5.89 23.21 8.35
C GLU A 201 -6.21 21.71 8.25
N LEU A 202 -6.01 21.10 7.07
CA LEU A 202 -6.17 19.66 6.87
C LEU A 202 -5.21 18.84 7.75
N LYS A 203 -3.93 19.23 7.80
CA LYS A 203 -2.93 18.58 8.66
C LYS A 203 -3.30 18.68 10.14
N GLN A 204 -3.87 19.80 10.57
CA GLN A 204 -4.35 19.94 11.95
C GLN A 204 -5.49 18.96 12.26
N ILE A 205 -6.42 18.73 11.33
CA ILE A 205 -7.47 17.72 11.49
C ILE A 205 -6.88 16.32 11.55
N GLU A 206 -5.95 15.97 10.65
CA GLU A 206 -5.25 14.68 10.69
C GLU A 206 -4.54 14.47 12.03
N GLU A 207 -3.80 15.47 12.51
CA GLU A 207 -3.09 15.43 13.80
C GLU A 207 -4.05 15.21 14.97
N VAL A 208 -5.24 15.84 14.93
CA VAL A 208 -6.28 15.67 15.95
C VAL A 208 -6.71 14.22 16.06
N PHE A 209 -7.02 13.57 14.94
CA PHE A 209 -7.42 12.17 14.95
C PHE A 209 -6.22 11.26 15.29
N LEU A 210 -5.01 11.59 14.79
CA LEU A 210 -3.79 10.81 15.00
C LEU A 210 -3.47 10.65 16.47
N ASN A 211 -3.61 11.74 17.21
CA ASN A 211 -3.30 11.81 18.63
C ASN A 211 -4.54 11.64 19.51
N LEU A 212 -5.65 11.10 18.99
CA LEU A 212 -6.89 10.97 19.75
C LEU A 212 -6.73 9.95 20.89
N SER A 213 -6.92 10.45 22.10
CA SER A 213 -6.84 9.72 23.37
C SER A 213 -7.78 10.37 24.38
N PHE A 214 -8.00 9.74 25.53
CA PHE A 214 -8.79 10.34 26.62
C PHE A 214 -8.26 11.72 27.04
N ASN A 215 -6.94 11.91 27.08
CA ASN A 215 -6.31 13.16 27.50
C ASN A 215 -6.42 14.27 26.44
N SER A 216 -6.42 13.90 25.16
CA SER A 216 -6.48 14.86 24.05
C SER A 216 -7.92 15.13 23.58
N PHE A 217 -8.92 14.37 24.04
CA PHE A 217 -10.31 14.44 23.57
C PHE A 217 -10.91 15.85 23.59
N VAL A 218 -10.74 16.58 24.68
CA VAL A 218 -11.27 17.96 24.82
C VAL A 218 -10.61 18.90 23.81
N ASN A 219 -9.28 18.80 23.65
CA ASN A 219 -8.53 19.61 22.71
C ASN A 219 -8.89 19.26 21.26
N ALA A 220 -9.02 17.96 20.94
CA ALA A 220 -9.47 17.45 19.66
C ALA A 220 -10.81 18.07 19.25
N LYS A 221 -11.79 18.03 20.16
CA LYS A 221 -13.10 18.66 19.96
C LYS A 221 -12.97 20.16 19.67
N LEU A 222 -12.23 20.91 20.49
CA LEU A 222 -12.09 22.36 20.35
C LEU A 222 -11.39 22.74 19.03
N LYS A 223 -10.34 22.01 18.64
CA LYS A 223 -9.65 22.21 17.36
C LYS A 223 -10.61 22.04 16.18
N ILE A 224 -11.42 20.97 16.16
CA ILE A 224 -12.38 20.73 15.07
C ILE A 224 -13.50 21.79 15.06
N LEU A 225 -14.04 22.18 16.22
CA LEU A 225 -15.10 23.21 16.30
C LEU A 225 -14.64 24.59 15.83
N ASN A 226 -13.34 24.89 15.93
CA ASN A 226 -12.76 26.15 15.47
C ASN A 226 -12.28 26.11 14.01
N SER A 227 -12.34 24.95 13.35
CA SER A 227 -11.93 24.80 11.96
C SER A 227 -12.98 25.39 11.02
N LYS A 228 -12.54 26.08 9.96
CA LYS A 228 -13.37 26.54 8.84
C LYS A 228 -13.95 25.38 8.04
N LEU A 229 -13.34 24.19 8.08
CA LEU A 229 -13.82 23.00 7.35
C LEU A 229 -15.23 22.58 7.76
N ILE A 230 -15.66 22.85 9.00
CA ILE A 230 -17.02 22.51 9.43
C ILE A 230 -18.09 23.37 8.75
N THR A 231 -17.72 24.46 8.07
CA THR A 231 -18.66 25.41 7.47
C THR A 231 -19.06 25.05 6.03
N THR A 232 -18.32 24.13 5.40
CA THR A 232 -18.53 23.72 4.00
C THR A 232 -18.87 22.24 3.90
N ASN A 233 -19.53 21.83 2.82
CA ASN A 233 -19.84 20.41 2.61
C ASN A 233 -18.55 19.60 2.37
N ASP A 234 -17.64 20.13 1.55
CA ASP A 234 -16.36 19.51 1.21
C ASP A 234 -15.48 19.34 2.46
N GLY A 235 -15.47 20.33 3.36
CA GLY A 235 -14.72 20.23 4.61
C GLY A 235 -15.32 19.22 5.59
N ILE A 236 -16.64 19.01 5.58
CA ILE A 236 -17.24 17.88 6.31
C ILE A 236 -16.89 16.55 5.67
N ASP A 237 -16.91 16.42 4.33
CA ASP A 237 -16.51 15.18 3.65
C ASP A 237 -15.07 14.79 3.99
N GLU A 238 -14.22 15.79 4.16
CA GLU A 238 -12.86 15.62 4.60
C GLU A 238 -12.74 15.11 6.04
N ILE A 239 -13.44 15.74 6.97
CA ILE A 239 -13.50 15.29 8.37
C ILE A 239 -14.06 13.86 8.45
N VAL A 240 -15.08 13.53 7.65
CA VAL A 240 -15.67 12.18 7.55
C VAL A 240 -14.64 11.18 7.05
N THR A 241 -13.92 11.51 5.98
CA THR A 241 -12.93 10.61 5.38
C THR A 241 -11.78 10.36 6.34
N THR A 242 -11.23 11.42 6.95
CA THR A 242 -10.14 11.31 7.93
C THR A 242 -10.57 10.58 9.20
N ALA A 243 -11.80 10.81 9.69
CA ALA A 243 -12.38 10.05 10.79
C ALA A 243 -12.45 8.56 10.47
N ILE A 244 -12.99 8.17 9.30
CA ILE A 244 -13.07 6.77 8.89
C ILE A 244 -11.68 6.15 8.76
N SER A 245 -10.75 6.84 8.07
CA SER A 245 -9.37 6.39 7.91
C SER A 245 -8.66 6.20 9.25
N SER A 246 -8.93 7.06 10.24
CA SER A 246 -8.37 6.96 11.59
C SER A 246 -8.68 5.67 12.33
N SER A 247 -9.79 5.02 11.99
CA SER A 247 -10.13 3.72 12.55
C SER A 247 -9.15 2.61 12.13
N VAL A 248 -8.41 2.79 11.03
CA VAL A 248 -7.45 1.81 10.52
C VAL A 248 -6.06 2.02 11.12
N TRP A 249 -5.56 3.25 11.12
CA TRP A 249 -4.22 3.54 11.65
C TRP A 249 -4.20 3.80 13.16
N ASN A 250 -5.35 4.00 13.82
CA ASN A 250 -5.50 4.04 15.28
C ASN A 250 -6.74 3.25 15.77
N PRO A 251 -6.74 1.91 15.60
CA PRO A 251 -7.91 1.07 15.90
C PRO A 251 -8.30 1.03 17.37
N ASN A 252 -7.36 1.32 18.28
CA ASN A 252 -7.62 1.35 19.72
C ASN A 252 -8.46 2.57 20.15
N SER A 253 -8.49 3.64 19.35
CA SER A 253 -9.26 4.85 19.62
C SER A 253 -10.63 4.89 18.95
N ILE A 254 -11.11 3.79 18.34
CA ILE A 254 -12.39 3.78 17.61
C ILE A 254 -13.57 4.21 18.49
N GLU A 255 -13.66 3.76 19.75
CA GLU A 255 -14.71 4.23 20.65
C GLU A 255 -14.66 5.74 20.89
N LEU A 256 -13.47 6.28 21.16
CA LEU A 256 -13.26 7.71 21.35
C LEU A 256 -13.55 8.50 20.08
N LEU A 257 -13.21 7.95 18.92
CA LEU A 257 -13.53 8.52 17.62
C LEU A 257 -15.04 8.66 17.45
N VAL A 258 -15.79 7.59 17.73
CA VAL A 258 -17.26 7.60 17.66
C VAL A 258 -17.83 8.62 18.64
N GLU A 259 -17.35 8.65 19.88
CA GLU A 259 -17.76 9.63 20.88
C GLU A 259 -17.46 11.08 20.46
N LEU A 260 -16.31 11.32 19.84
CA LEU A 260 -15.93 12.62 19.31
C LEU A 260 -16.88 13.04 18.19
N CYS A 261 -17.16 12.17 17.21
CA CYS A 261 -18.09 12.46 16.12
C CYS A 261 -19.51 12.77 16.64
N LEU A 262 -19.99 12.01 17.63
CA LEU A 262 -21.29 12.28 18.27
C LEU A 262 -21.30 13.61 18.99
N THR A 263 -20.26 13.88 19.77
CA THR A 263 -20.11 15.13 20.49
C THR A 263 -20.13 16.30 19.53
N LEU A 264 -19.36 16.24 18.44
CA LEU A 264 -19.34 17.27 17.39
C LEU A 264 -20.71 17.47 16.74
N SER A 265 -21.43 16.39 16.42
CA SER A 265 -22.77 16.49 15.82
C SER A 265 -23.78 17.21 16.71
N ASN A 266 -23.62 17.18 18.04
CA ASN A 266 -24.47 17.92 18.98
C ASN A 266 -24.22 19.43 18.99
N TYR A 267 -23.12 19.90 18.37
CA TYR A 267 -22.83 21.33 18.17
C TYR A 267 -23.26 21.83 16.77
N ALA A 268 -24.09 21.06 16.06
CA ALA A 268 -24.66 21.50 14.79
C ALA A 268 -25.44 22.82 14.94
N SER A 269 -25.22 23.75 14.02
CA SER A 269 -25.91 25.04 13.98
C SER A 269 -26.15 25.46 12.53
N SER A 270 -26.88 26.56 12.32
CA SER A 270 -27.05 27.13 10.98
C SER A 270 -25.75 27.64 10.35
N GLU A 271 -24.69 27.85 11.15
CA GLU A 271 -23.40 28.39 10.72
C GLU A 271 -22.39 27.28 10.34
N ASN A 272 -22.70 26.02 10.65
CA ASN A 272 -21.86 24.88 10.32
C ASN A 272 -22.66 23.76 9.65
N LYS A 273 -21.98 22.67 9.30
CA LYS A 273 -22.51 21.49 8.60
C LYS A 273 -22.35 20.21 9.42
N LEU A 274 -22.19 20.34 10.75
CA LEU A 274 -21.97 19.20 11.65
C LEU A 274 -23.20 18.28 11.76
N ASP A 275 -24.38 18.76 11.38
CA ASP A 275 -25.60 17.95 11.23
C ASP A 275 -25.44 16.82 10.20
N GLN A 276 -24.55 17.01 9.21
CA GLN A 276 -24.28 16.03 8.17
C GLN A 276 -23.23 14.97 8.57
N LEU A 277 -22.48 15.18 9.66
CA LEU A 277 -21.32 14.36 10.01
C LEU A 277 -21.68 12.87 10.18
N ILE A 278 -22.64 12.56 11.05
CA ILE A 278 -23.07 11.17 11.33
C ILE A 278 -23.76 10.53 10.11
N PRO A 279 -24.70 11.20 9.42
CA PRO A 279 -25.27 10.69 8.17
C PRO A 279 -24.21 10.35 7.12
N LYS A 280 -23.22 11.23 6.91
CA LYS A 280 -22.14 11.04 5.93
C LYS A 280 -21.18 9.92 6.31
N ILE A 281 -20.82 9.79 7.59
CA ILE A 281 -20.02 8.63 8.05
C ILE A 281 -20.78 7.33 7.76
N SER A 282 -22.07 7.26 8.14
CA SER A 282 -22.89 6.07 7.97
C SER A 282 -23.02 5.67 6.49
N SER A 283 -23.32 6.63 5.61
CA SER A 283 -23.45 6.35 4.17
C SER A 283 -22.12 5.97 3.53
N THR A 284 -21.01 6.62 3.91
CA THR A 284 -19.66 6.32 3.40
C THR A 284 -19.19 4.94 3.85
N LEU A 285 -19.46 4.56 5.09
CA LEU A 285 -19.15 3.21 5.59
C LEU A 285 -19.94 2.12 4.84
N LEU A 286 -21.20 2.38 4.52
CA LEU A 286 -22.04 1.44 3.77
C LEU A 286 -21.71 1.39 2.27
N SER A 287 -21.25 2.49 1.68
CA SER A 287 -20.85 2.55 0.26
C SER A 287 -19.45 1.97 0.00
N ARG A 288 -18.59 1.96 1.02
CA ARG A 288 -17.30 1.25 0.96
C ARG A 288 -17.46 -0.21 1.38
N PHE A 289 -18.21 -0.45 2.46
CA PHE A 289 -18.45 -1.74 3.11
C PHE A 289 -17.19 -2.62 3.18
N ASP A 290 -16.06 -1.97 3.44
CA ASP A 290 -14.75 -2.58 3.43
C ASP A 290 -14.53 -3.29 4.78
N PRO A 291 -14.07 -4.56 4.78
CA PRO A 291 -13.59 -5.27 5.95
C PRO A 291 -12.71 -4.45 6.89
N ASN A 292 -11.94 -3.47 6.42
CA ASN A 292 -11.05 -2.66 7.25
C ASN A 292 -11.82 -1.79 8.26
N PHE A 293 -13.09 -1.52 7.98
CA PHE A 293 -13.95 -0.70 8.82
C PHE A 293 -14.98 -1.55 9.58
N HIS A 294 -14.87 -2.88 9.61
CA HIS A 294 -15.90 -3.76 10.16
C HIS A 294 -16.30 -3.40 11.61
N PHE A 295 -15.33 -3.05 12.46
CA PHE A 295 -15.59 -2.67 13.85
C PHE A 295 -16.28 -1.31 13.95
N LEU A 296 -15.85 -0.33 13.15
CA LEU A 296 -16.47 0.99 13.08
C LEU A 296 -17.91 0.90 12.54
N ILE A 297 -18.15 0.10 11.49
CA ILE A 297 -19.49 -0.23 10.97
C ILE A 297 -20.35 -0.81 12.09
N PHE A 298 -19.81 -1.76 12.86
CA PHE A 298 -20.52 -2.34 13.99
C PHE A 298 -20.87 -1.31 15.07
N LYS A 299 -19.98 -0.39 15.42
CA LYS A 299 -20.30 0.68 16.38
C LYS A 299 -21.44 1.58 15.89
N PHE A 300 -21.41 1.99 14.63
CA PHE A 300 -22.49 2.79 14.04
C PHE A 300 -23.81 2.02 13.93
N PHE A 301 -23.74 0.70 13.70
CA PHE A 301 -24.91 -0.18 13.74
C PHE A 301 -25.48 -0.34 15.16
N ASP A 302 -24.63 -0.61 16.16
CA ASP A 302 -25.03 -0.80 17.57
C ASP A 302 -25.67 0.46 18.16
N LEU A 303 -25.22 1.64 17.72
CA LEU A 303 -25.79 2.93 18.09
C LEU A 303 -27.05 3.31 17.29
N GLY A 304 -27.43 2.52 16.29
CA GLY A 304 -28.64 2.74 15.48
C GLY A 304 -28.51 3.73 14.32
N PHE A 305 -27.30 4.23 14.03
CA PHE A 305 -27.07 5.12 12.88
C PHE A 305 -27.07 4.36 11.54
N ILE A 306 -26.62 3.11 11.55
CA ILE A 306 -26.83 2.18 10.46
C ILE A 306 -28.05 1.32 10.80
N SER A 307 -29.13 1.49 10.04
CA SER A 307 -30.31 0.65 10.20
C SER A 307 -30.05 -0.79 9.76
N ASP A 308 -30.77 -1.73 10.36
CA ASP A 308 -30.77 -3.13 9.94
C ASP A 308 -30.99 -3.27 8.43
N LYS A 309 -31.99 -2.58 7.86
CA LYS A 309 -32.27 -2.54 6.41
C LYS A 309 -31.04 -2.17 5.57
N ASN A 310 -30.33 -1.10 5.95
CA ASN A 310 -29.17 -0.62 5.21
C ASN A 310 -27.99 -1.61 5.32
N LEU A 311 -27.77 -2.19 6.50
CA LEU A 311 -26.79 -3.25 6.68
C LEU A 311 -27.10 -4.47 5.79
N ARG A 312 -28.38 -4.90 5.73
CA ARG A 312 -28.81 -6.02 4.86
C ARG A 312 -28.50 -5.74 3.39
N GLN A 313 -28.80 -4.52 2.94
CA GLN A 313 -28.56 -4.11 1.56
C GLN A 313 -27.06 -4.15 1.24
N ALA A 314 -26.21 -3.63 2.13
CA ALA A 314 -24.77 -3.66 1.95
C ALA A 314 -24.23 -5.11 1.94
N LEU A 315 -24.61 -5.94 2.91
CA LEU A 315 -24.22 -7.36 2.96
C LEU A 315 -24.54 -8.09 1.64
N ARG A 316 -25.76 -7.92 1.12
CA ARG A 316 -26.19 -8.53 -0.15
C ARG A 316 -25.46 -7.99 -1.38
N TYR A 317 -25.15 -6.70 -1.39
CA TYR A 317 -24.48 -6.04 -2.51
C TYR A 317 -23.00 -6.46 -2.62
N TYR A 318 -22.25 -6.38 -1.52
CA TYR A 318 -20.81 -6.65 -1.52
C TYR A 318 -20.45 -8.13 -1.38
N LYS A 319 -21.33 -8.94 -0.77
CA LYS A 319 -21.13 -10.38 -0.55
C LYS A 319 -19.77 -10.73 0.05
N ASN A 320 -19.36 -10.00 1.08
CA ASN A 320 -18.05 -10.19 1.71
C ASN A 320 -18.13 -11.22 2.85
N ASP A 321 -17.38 -12.33 2.74
CA ASP A 321 -17.41 -13.44 3.71
C ASP A 321 -17.05 -13.00 5.13
N LEU A 322 -16.05 -12.12 5.30
CA LEU A 322 -15.68 -11.63 6.63
C LEU A 322 -16.84 -10.85 7.24
N MET A 323 -17.46 -9.96 6.46
CA MET A 323 -18.61 -9.18 6.93
C MET A 323 -19.80 -10.07 7.28
N TYR A 324 -20.04 -11.14 6.51
CA TYR A 324 -21.07 -12.11 6.87
C TYR A 324 -20.76 -12.84 8.19
N CYS A 325 -19.51 -13.26 8.42
CA CYS A 325 -19.11 -13.90 9.68
C CYS A 325 -19.20 -12.91 10.85
N TYR A 326 -18.82 -11.66 10.62
CA TYR A 326 -18.83 -10.59 11.62
C TYR A 326 -20.24 -10.14 12.01
N PHE A 327 -21.17 -10.16 11.06
CA PHE A 327 -22.60 -9.86 11.26
C PHE A 327 -23.47 -11.13 11.25
N ALA A 328 -22.90 -12.29 11.59
CA ALA A 328 -23.60 -13.57 11.54
C ALA A 328 -24.94 -13.59 12.32
N PRO A 329 -25.06 -12.99 13.52
CA PRO A 329 -26.34 -12.93 14.22
C PRO A 329 -27.42 -12.15 13.45
N GLU A 330 -27.04 -11.11 12.73
CA GLU A 330 -27.93 -10.31 11.89
C GLU A 330 -28.26 -11.07 10.60
N VAL A 331 -27.26 -11.70 9.97
CA VAL A 331 -27.40 -12.53 8.75
C VAL A 331 -28.38 -13.67 8.97
N GLU A 332 -28.28 -14.39 10.09
CA GLU A 332 -29.17 -15.51 10.41
C GLU A 332 -30.63 -15.07 10.49
N LYS A 333 -30.89 -13.87 11.03
CA LYS A 333 -32.23 -13.29 11.10
C LYS A 333 -32.76 -12.84 9.74
N MET A 334 -31.91 -12.69 8.72
CA MET A 334 -32.34 -12.31 7.38
C MET A 334 -32.65 -13.50 6.52
N ASP A 335 -31.75 -14.46 6.55
CA ASP A 335 -31.76 -15.58 5.65
C ASP A 335 -30.87 -16.66 6.25
N HIS A 336 -31.51 -17.68 6.84
CA HIS A 336 -30.82 -18.81 7.44
C HIS A 336 -29.97 -19.57 6.39
N ASP A 337 -30.34 -19.50 5.11
CA ASP A 337 -29.63 -20.24 4.06
C ASP A 337 -28.29 -19.59 3.71
N ILE A 338 -28.09 -18.30 3.97
CA ILE A 338 -26.79 -17.63 3.75
C ILE A 338 -25.72 -18.25 4.64
N ILE A 339 -25.99 -18.46 5.93
CA ILE A 339 -25.02 -19.11 6.83
C ILE A 339 -24.76 -20.55 6.38
N THR A 340 -25.80 -21.28 5.97
CA THR A 340 -25.66 -22.62 5.40
C THR A 340 -24.79 -22.62 4.14
N SER A 341 -24.93 -21.60 3.29
CA SER A 341 -24.11 -21.44 2.08
C SER A 341 -22.65 -21.13 2.41
N ILE A 342 -22.36 -20.32 3.44
CA ILE A 342 -20.98 -20.05 3.89
C ILE A 342 -20.35 -21.35 4.41
N ILE A 343 -21.10 -22.14 5.18
CA ILE A 343 -20.69 -23.48 5.60
C ILE A 343 -20.50 -24.39 4.35
N GLY A 344 -21.34 -24.27 3.33
CA GLY A 344 -21.22 -24.99 2.06
C GLY A 344 -19.95 -24.63 1.29
N VAL A 345 -19.64 -23.34 1.15
CA VAL A 345 -18.41 -22.82 0.54
C VAL A 345 -17.18 -23.32 1.28
N SER A 346 -17.27 -23.49 2.59
CA SER A 346 -16.18 -24.09 3.37
C SER A 346 -15.87 -25.54 3.03
N LYS A 347 -16.75 -26.24 2.31
CA LYS A 347 -16.49 -27.59 1.81
C LYS A 347 -15.83 -27.58 0.43
N MET A 348 -15.67 -26.41 -0.19
CA MET A 348 -14.99 -26.25 -1.47
C MET A 348 -13.47 -26.30 -1.29
N ALA A 349 -12.76 -26.77 -2.32
CA ALA A 349 -11.31 -26.91 -2.32
C ALA A 349 -10.57 -25.56 -2.23
N ILE A 350 -11.21 -24.46 -2.67
CA ILE A 350 -10.63 -23.13 -2.73
C ILE A 350 -11.42 -22.24 -1.76
N LYS A 351 -10.95 -22.13 -0.51
CA LYS A 351 -11.52 -21.25 0.51
C LYS A 351 -10.44 -20.49 1.26
N PRO A 352 -10.74 -19.31 1.83
CA PRO A 352 -9.80 -18.63 2.71
C PRO A 352 -9.59 -19.47 3.98
N LYS A 353 -8.35 -19.83 4.31
CA LYS A 353 -8.04 -20.65 5.49
C LYS A 353 -8.59 -20.05 6.80
N TRP A 354 -8.67 -18.71 6.90
CA TRP A 354 -9.16 -18.05 8.11
C TRP A 354 -10.63 -18.40 8.41
N LEU A 355 -11.40 -18.74 7.37
CA LEU A 355 -12.79 -19.14 7.50
C LEU A 355 -12.93 -20.46 8.27
N ASP A 356 -11.92 -21.33 8.22
CA ASP A 356 -11.93 -22.62 8.94
C ASP A 356 -11.97 -22.42 10.44
N SER A 357 -11.23 -21.43 10.97
CA SER A 357 -11.27 -21.11 12.39
C SER A 357 -12.68 -20.72 12.81
N PHE A 358 -13.31 -19.80 12.07
CA PHE A 358 -14.67 -19.36 12.37
C PHE A 358 -15.68 -20.50 12.31
N ILE A 359 -15.58 -21.38 11.31
CA ILE A 359 -16.52 -22.49 11.10
C ILE A 359 -16.36 -23.57 12.16
N ASN A 360 -15.14 -23.86 12.59
CA ASN A 360 -14.89 -24.78 13.69
C ASN A 360 -15.48 -24.26 15.01
N ASP A 361 -15.39 -22.95 15.24
CA ASP A 361 -15.93 -22.30 16.44
C ASP A 361 -17.43 -22.01 16.35
N LEU A 362 -18.03 -22.10 15.15
CA LEU A 362 -19.40 -21.69 14.85
C LEU A 362 -20.45 -22.31 15.80
N PRO A 363 -20.42 -23.62 16.14
CA PRO A 363 -21.39 -24.19 17.08
C PRO A 363 -21.37 -23.49 18.44
N GLN A 364 -20.18 -23.19 18.97
CA GLN A 364 -20.02 -22.49 20.25
C GLN A 364 -20.39 -21.00 20.13
N LEU A 365 -20.02 -20.36 19.02
CA LEU A 365 -20.33 -18.96 18.75
C LEU A 365 -21.83 -18.71 18.58
N ARG A 366 -22.56 -19.65 17.97
CA ARG A 366 -24.01 -19.59 17.72
C ARG A 366 -24.85 -19.96 18.93
N ASP A 367 -24.29 -20.69 19.89
CA ASP A 367 -24.98 -21.11 21.11
C ASP A 367 -25.51 -19.90 21.91
N ASN A 368 -26.57 -20.14 22.68
CA ASN A 368 -27.25 -19.13 23.51
C ASN A 368 -27.58 -17.83 22.73
N ASN A 369 -28.11 -17.97 21.51
CA ASN A 369 -28.47 -16.84 20.64
C ASN A 369 -27.29 -15.89 20.39
N TRP A 370 -26.14 -16.47 20.01
CA TRP A 370 -24.91 -15.76 19.69
C TRP A 370 -24.33 -14.91 20.83
N GLU A 371 -24.53 -15.30 22.09
CA GLU A 371 -24.05 -14.50 23.23
C GLU A 371 -22.52 -14.34 23.22
N LEU A 372 -21.79 -15.44 23.02
CA LEU A 372 -20.33 -15.42 22.94
C LEU A 372 -19.85 -14.54 21.79
N HIS A 373 -20.40 -14.73 20.58
CA HIS A 373 -20.04 -13.94 19.40
C HIS A 373 -20.28 -12.45 19.63
N LYS A 374 -21.47 -12.06 20.12
CA LYS A 374 -21.79 -10.65 20.42
C LYS A 374 -20.83 -10.06 21.44
N ARG A 375 -20.44 -10.83 22.47
CA ARG A 375 -19.46 -10.40 23.47
C ARG A 375 -18.08 -10.18 22.85
N LEU A 376 -17.57 -11.12 22.07
CA LEU A 376 -16.27 -11.03 21.41
C LEU A 376 -16.23 -9.87 20.40
N ARG A 377 -17.29 -9.75 19.58
CA ARG A 377 -17.49 -8.62 18.66
C ARG A 377 -17.51 -7.28 19.37
N LYS A 378 -18.22 -7.18 20.50
CA LYS A 378 -18.29 -5.94 21.29
C LYS A 378 -16.93 -5.53 21.87
N ASN A 379 -16.11 -6.50 22.25
CA ASN A 379 -14.73 -6.25 22.72
C ASN A 379 -13.85 -5.73 21.56
N GLY A 380 -14.00 -6.31 20.36
CA GLY A 380 -13.24 -5.89 19.18
C GLY A 380 -11.75 -6.22 19.29
N ARG A 381 -11.39 -7.31 19.98
CA ARG A 381 -10.01 -7.72 20.20
C ARG A 381 -9.89 -9.22 20.02
N ASN A 382 -8.67 -9.67 19.74
CA ASN A 382 -8.37 -11.09 19.85
C ASN A 382 -8.56 -11.55 21.30
N HIS A 383 -9.22 -12.69 21.47
CA HIS A 383 -9.75 -13.14 22.76
C HIS A 383 -8.78 -14.02 23.56
N TYR A 384 -7.61 -14.34 23.01
CA TYR A 384 -6.57 -15.08 23.72
C TYR A 384 -5.87 -14.20 24.76
N ASP A 385 -5.66 -14.72 25.97
CA ASP A 385 -5.07 -13.95 27.08
C ASP A 385 -3.71 -13.34 26.76
N ILE A 386 -2.84 -14.09 26.08
CA ILE A 386 -1.50 -13.64 25.70
C ILE A 386 -1.53 -12.40 24.79
N TYR A 387 -2.60 -12.23 24.01
CA TYR A 387 -2.78 -11.05 23.17
C TYR A 387 -2.94 -9.78 24.01
N ASN A 388 -3.75 -9.84 25.08
CA ASN A 388 -3.93 -8.68 25.97
C ASN A 388 -2.64 -8.35 26.72
N VAL A 389 -1.90 -9.37 27.15
CA VAL A 389 -0.59 -9.19 27.80
C VAL A 389 0.40 -8.49 26.86
N ILE A 390 0.42 -8.87 25.58
CA ILE A 390 1.24 -8.19 24.57
C ILE A 390 0.77 -6.76 24.38
N LEU A 391 -0.54 -6.53 24.22
CA LEU A 391 -1.11 -5.20 24.00
C LEU A 391 -0.77 -4.22 25.14
N GLU A 392 -0.69 -4.71 26.38
CA GLU A 392 -0.35 -3.93 27.57
C GLU A 392 1.16 -3.84 27.83
N ASP A 393 1.98 -4.52 27.02
CA ASP A 393 3.44 -4.66 27.19
C ASP A 393 3.82 -5.15 28.62
N ASP A 394 2.99 -6.04 29.21
CA ASP A 394 3.20 -6.61 30.55
C ASP A 394 4.13 -7.82 30.50
N LEU A 395 5.43 -7.53 30.57
CA LEU A 395 6.48 -8.56 30.58
C LEU A 395 6.36 -9.53 31.76
N ASN A 396 5.90 -9.09 32.93
CA ASN A 396 5.86 -9.94 34.12
C ASN A 396 4.75 -10.98 33.99
N GLN A 397 3.57 -10.56 33.53
CA GLN A 397 2.48 -11.48 33.24
C GLN A 397 2.84 -12.41 32.09
N LEU A 398 3.51 -11.89 31.04
CA LEU A 398 4.00 -12.72 29.93
C LEU A 398 4.89 -13.83 30.46
N GLN A 399 5.96 -13.51 31.19
CA GLN A 399 6.88 -14.50 31.76
C GLN A 399 6.17 -15.51 32.65
N THR A 400 5.20 -15.06 33.45
CA THR A 400 4.38 -15.94 34.28
C THR A 400 3.57 -16.92 33.42
N MET A 401 2.98 -16.47 32.31
CA MET A 401 2.26 -17.34 31.38
C MET A 401 3.20 -18.33 30.68
N LEU A 402 4.35 -17.85 30.19
CA LEU A 402 5.32 -18.68 29.48
C LEU A 402 5.94 -19.75 30.40
N SER A 403 6.16 -19.44 31.68
CA SER A 403 6.75 -20.38 32.66
C SER A 403 5.85 -21.56 33.02
N LYS A 404 4.54 -21.47 32.78
CA LYS A 404 3.56 -22.50 33.12
C LYS A 404 3.40 -23.56 32.03
N MET A 405 4.04 -23.37 30.88
CA MET A 405 3.90 -24.21 29.70
C MET A 405 5.28 -24.56 29.15
N ASP A 406 5.40 -25.70 28.45
CA ASP A 406 6.56 -25.94 27.58
C ASP A 406 6.40 -25.04 26.34
N PHE A 407 6.78 -23.78 26.51
CA PHE A 407 6.39 -22.72 25.59
C PHE A 407 7.35 -22.61 24.40
N ASN A 408 6.78 -22.66 23.20
CA ASN A 408 7.52 -22.40 21.97
C ASN A 408 7.58 -20.90 21.68
N TYR A 409 8.79 -20.30 21.66
CA TYR A 409 8.98 -18.89 21.31
C TYR A 409 8.59 -18.55 19.87
N ASP A 410 8.48 -19.55 19.00
CA ASP A 410 7.98 -19.43 17.64
C ASP A 410 6.46 -19.64 17.54
N TYR A 411 5.75 -19.60 18.67
CA TYR A 411 4.30 -19.75 18.69
C TYR A 411 3.64 -18.69 17.81
N GLU A 412 2.66 -19.14 17.02
CA GLU A 412 1.81 -18.28 16.21
C GLU A 412 0.40 -18.26 16.79
N LEU A 413 -0.11 -17.06 17.05
CA LEU A 413 -1.43 -16.87 17.60
C LEU A 413 -2.48 -16.90 16.48
N PRO A 414 -3.58 -17.67 16.60
CA PRO A 414 -4.66 -17.62 15.63
C PRO A 414 -5.26 -16.22 15.50
N ASN A 415 -5.45 -15.76 14.27
CA ASN A 415 -6.11 -14.50 13.97
C ASN A 415 -7.60 -14.61 14.31
N SER A 416 -8.15 -13.58 14.95
CA SER A 416 -9.56 -13.54 15.32
C SER A 416 -10.32 -12.58 14.42
N ILE A 417 -11.44 -13.00 13.83
CA ILE A 417 -12.31 -12.11 13.03
C ILE A 417 -12.86 -10.93 13.86
N PHE A 418 -12.78 -11.01 15.19
CA PHE A 418 -13.21 -9.96 16.10
C PHE A 418 -12.14 -8.89 16.34
N ASP A 419 -10.90 -9.13 15.91
CA ASP A 419 -9.81 -8.18 16.03
C ASP A 419 -9.99 -7.00 15.08
N ARG A 420 -9.95 -5.77 15.61
CA ARG A 420 -10.05 -4.53 14.80
C ARG A 420 -9.00 -4.44 13.70
N SER A 421 -7.83 -5.05 13.91
CA SER A 421 -6.72 -5.08 12.97
C SER A 421 -6.65 -6.39 12.15
N PHE A 422 -7.72 -7.20 12.15
CA PHE A 422 -7.75 -8.51 11.50
C PHE A 422 -7.24 -8.51 10.05
N ASN A 423 -7.63 -7.53 9.23
CA ASN A 423 -7.18 -7.49 7.84
C ASN A 423 -5.70 -7.19 7.69
N PHE A 424 -5.12 -6.38 8.58
CA PHE A 424 -3.68 -6.14 8.57
C PHE A 424 -2.91 -7.47 8.75
N PHE A 425 -3.37 -8.30 9.70
CA PHE A 425 -2.81 -9.63 9.94
C PHE A 425 -3.08 -10.62 8.80
N ARG A 426 -4.19 -10.44 8.08
CA ARG A 426 -4.58 -11.31 6.96
C ARG A 426 -3.83 -11.02 5.67
N GLU A 427 -3.67 -9.75 5.30
CA GLU A 427 -3.11 -9.32 4.01
C GLU A 427 -1.69 -9.86 3.79
N ASN A 428 -0.92 -10.03 4.87
CA ASN A 428 0.50 -10.34 4.81
C ASN A 428 0.83 -11.79 5.18
N SER A 429 -0.16 -12.57 5.61
CA SER A 429 0.07 -13.94 6.08
C SER A 429 -0.60 -14.96 5.17
N LYS A 430 0.20 -15.88 4.63
CA LYS A 430 -0.30 -17.15 4.06
C LYS A 430 -0.90 -18.06 5.14
N SER A 431 -0.67 -17.72 6.41
CA SER A 431 -1.14 -18.42 7.61
C SER A 431 -2.39 -17.73 8.19
N THR A 432 -3.19 -18.51 8.88
CA THR A 432 -4.32 -18.01 9.69
C THR A 432 -3.87 -17.52 11.06
N LYS A 433 -2.56 -17.48 11.27
CA LYS A 433 -1.91 -17.18 12.53
C LYS A 433 -0.83 -16.11 12.30
N THR A 434 -0.56 -15.37 13.36
CA THR A 434 0.50 -14.36 13.39
C THR A 434 1.51 -14.73 14.48
N PRO A 435 2.81 -14.85 14.14
CA PRO A 435 3.89 -15.01 15.10
C PRO A 435 3.80 -13.99 16.25
N LEU A 436 4.02 -14.42 17.49
CA LEU A 436 3.94 -13.50 18.64
C LEU A 436 4.93 -12.34 18.55
N ILE A 437 6.12 -12.58 18.00
CA ILE A 437 7.11 -11.50 17.81
C ILE A 437 6.60 -10.41 16.85
N GLU A 438 5.86 -10.78 15.79
CA GLU A 438 5.21 -9.82 14.89
C GLU A 438 4.08 -9.07 15.60
N LEU A 439 3.28 -9.75 16.42
CA LEU A 439 2.25 -9.11 17.25
C LEU A 439 2.86 -8.09 18.22
N THR A 440 3.97 -8.43 18.90
CA THR A 440 4.65 -7.48 19.79
C THR A 440 5.22 -6.27 19.05
N ALA A 441 5.70 -6.46 17.81
CA ALA A 441 6.16 -5.36 16.97
C ALA A 441 5.00 -4.45 16.54
N PHE A 442 3.88 -5.04 16.11
CA PHE A 442 2.68 -4.33 15.69
C PHE A 442 2.04 -3.51 16.81
N HIS A 443 1.90 -4.10 17.99
CA HIS A 443 1.26 -3.47 19.14
C HIS A 443 2.18 -2.49 19.89
N ASN A 444 3.38 -2.22 19.37
CA ASN A 444 4.34 -1.30 19.99
C ASN A 444 4.70 -1.75 21.43
N SER A 445 5.03 -3.03 21.59
CA SER A 445 5.30 -3.69 22.88
C SER A 445 6.78 -4.04 23.03
N PRO A 446 7.67 -3.05 23.25
CA PRO A 446 9.11 -3.25 23.18
C PRO A 446 9.64 -4.20 24.25
N LYS A 447 9.04 -4.27 25.46
CA LYS A 447 9.51 -5.20 26.51
C LYS A 447 9.20 -6.63 26.13
N CYS A 448 7.97 -6.90 25.69
CA CYS A 448 7.57 -8.21 25.20
C CYS A 448 8.39 -8.60 23.96
N PHE A 449 8.57 -7.69 23.00
CA PHE A 449 9.39 -7.92 21.80
C PHE A 449 10.82 -8.33 22.15
N LYS A 450 11.50 -7.56 23.01
CA LYS A 450 12.87 -7.88 23.48
C LYS A 450 12.93 -9.25 24.14
N HIS A 451 11.91 -9.62 24.91
CA HIS A 451 11.87 -10.92 25.55
C HIS A 451 11.83 -12.06 24.53
N PHE A 452 10.97 -12.00 23.52
CA PHE A 452 10.96 -12.98 22.43
C PHE A 452 12.29 -12.98 21.66
N PHE A 453 12.80 -11.80 21.33
CA PHE A 453 14.02 -11.63 20.55
C PHE A 453 15.27 -12.20 21.26
N ILE A 454 15.47 -11.92 22.55
CA ILE A 454 16.60 -12.44 23.34
C ILE A 454 16.51 -13.97 23.51
N ASN A 455 15.29 -14.52 23.61
CA ASN A 455 15.07 -15.96 23.67
C ASN A 455 15.08 -16.63 22.29
N LYS A 456 15.64 -15.96 21.27
CA LYS A 456 15.89 -16.50 19.92
C LYS A 456 14.62 -16.95 19.20
N ALA A 457 13.49 -16.26 19.42
CA ALA A 457 12.32 -16.43 18.56
C ALA A 457 12.71 -16.19 17.10
N LYS A 458 12.19 -17.01 16.19
CA LYS A 458 12.36 -16.90 14.76
C LYS A 458 11.85 -15.53 14.29
N VAL A 459 12.72 -14.80 13.59
CA VAL A 459 12.39 -13.50 12.99
C VAL A 459 11.73 -13.75 11.62
N PRO A 460 10.43 -13.49 11.44
CA PRO A 460 9.77 -13.74 10.17
C PRO A 460 10.10 -12.66 9.14
N GLU A 461 9.94 -12.97 7.85
CA GLU A 461 10.29 -12.05 6.75
C GLU A 461 9.50 -10.73 6.80
N ASN A 462 8.27 -10.75 7.30
CA ASN A 462 7.38 -9.57 7.34
C ASN A 462 7.55 -8.71 8.59
N ILE A 463 8.47 -9.04 9.50
CA ILE A 463 8.63 -8.35 10.79
C ILE A 463 8.81 -6.83 10.65
N ALA A 464 9.46 -6.36 9.56
CA ALA A 464 9.65 -4.95 9.27
C ALA A 464 8.32 -4.22 9.06
N ARG A 465 7.35 -4.84 8.36
CA ARG A 465 6.01 -4.27 8.14
C ARG A 465 5.30 -4.07 9.47
N TYR A 466 5.36 -5.06 10.37
CA TYR A 466 4.75 -4.99 11.69
C TYR A 466 5.42 -3.95 12.59
N ALA A 467 6.76 -3.90 12.60
CA ALA A 467 7.52 -2.92 13.38
C ALA A 467 7.24 -1.48 12.92
N VAL A 468 7.17 -1.25 11.61
CA VAL A 468 6.83 0.06 11.04
C VAL A 468 5.38 0.42 11.31
N ALA A 469 4.43 -0.52 11.20
CA ALA A 469 3.04 -0.27 11.56
C ALA A 469 2.88 0.14 13.03
N GLY A 470 3.57 -0.56 13.95
CA GLY A 470 3.58 -0.20 15.37
C GLY A 470 4.29 1.13 15.64
N GLY A 471 5.29 1.48 14.82
CA GLY A 471 5.99 2.76 14.88
C GLY A 471 6.99 2.86 16.02
N ASN A 472 7.44 1.73 16.59
CA ASN A 472 8.44 1.73 17.65
C ASN A 472 9.86 1.81 17.08
N ILE A 473 10.51 2.97 17.24
CA ILE A 473 11.87 3.23 16.73
C ILE A 473 12.90 2.27 17.36
N GLU A 474 12.73 1.88 18.63
CA GLU A 474 13.64 0.93 19.29
C GLU A 474 13.57 -0.47 18.67
N ILE A 475 12.36 -0.98 18.39
CA ILE A 475 12.17 -2.25 17.69
C ILE A 475 12.80 -2.19 16.30
N ILE A 476 12.59 -1.10 15.56
CA ILE A 476 13.18 -0.90 14.23
C ILE A 476 14.71 -0.93 14.31
N HIS A 477 15.32 -0.22 15.25
CA HIS A 477 16.77 -0.23 15.44
C HIS A 477 17.33 -1.60 15.83
N LEU A 478 16.60 -2.38 16.63
CA LEU A 478 16.98 -3.76 16.95
C LEU A 478 17.02 -4.64 15.69
N LEU A 479 16.02 -4.52 14.82
CA LEU A 479 15.97 -5.24 13.54
C LEU A 479 17.07 -4.78 12.57
N GLN A 480 17.39 -3.48 12.53
CA GLN A 480 18.52 -2.98 11.74
C GLN A 480 19.87 -3.52 12.25
N ARG A 481 20.05 -3.59 13.57
CA ARG A 481 21.26 -4.17 14.16
C ARG A 481 21.37 -5.65 13.79
N PHE A 482 20.27 -6.40 13.87
CA PHE A 482 20.22 -7.78 13.42
C PHE A 482 20.70 -7.94 11.98
N ASN A 483 20.27 -7.06 11.07
CA ASN A 483 20.75 -7.05 9.68
C ASN A 483 22.27 -6.84 9.57
N ARG A 484 22.86 -5.96 10.39
CA ARG A 484 24.31 -5.74 10.40
C ARG A 484 25.07 -6.94 10.91
N ASP A 485 24.58 -7.56 11.99
CA ASP A 485 25.19 -8.76 12.55
C ASP A 485 25.15 -9.89 11.50
N VAL A 486 24.06 -10.04 10.74
CA VAL A 486 23.97 -11.00 9.62
C VAL A 486 24.99 -10.71 8.50
N ASP A 487 25.23 -9.44 8.17
CA ASP A 487 26.23 -9.06 7.15
C ASP A 487 27.67 -9.41 7.60
N GLU A 488 27.98 -9.33 8.90
CA GLU A 488 29.31 -9.65 9.44
C GLU A 488 29.63 -11.15 9.39
N PHE A 489 28.63 -12.03 9.50
CA PHE A 489 28.82 -13.49 9.59
C PHE A 489 28.49 -14.26 8.31
N GLN A 490 28.23 -13.58 7.18
CA GLN A 490 27.58 -14.07 5.95
C GLN A 490 28.34 -15.13 5.11
N LEU A 491 29.22 -15.95 5.72
CA LEU A 491 29.88 -17.09 5.11
C LEU A 491 29.11 -18.41 5.23
N ASP A 492 28.05 -18.47 6.05
CA ASP A 492 27.27 -19.68 6.30
C ASP A 492 25.84 -19.56 5.75
N LEU A 493 25.49 -20.42 4.77
CA LEU A 493 24.16 -20.51 4.14
C LEU A 493 23.03 -20.91 5.10
N SER A 494 23.35 -21.30 6.35
CA SER A 494 22.38 -21.59 7.40
C SER A 494 21.93 -20.36 8.21
N LEU A 495 22.54 -19.19 7.98
CA LEU A 495 22.20 -17.96 8.70
C LEU A 495 20.83 -17.38 8.28
N PRO A 496 20.15 -16.67 9.20
CA PRO A 496 18.87 -16.05 8.90
C PRO A 496 19.00 -15.02 7.78
N LYS A 497 18.04 -15.03 6.86
CA LYS A 497 17.93 -14.06 5.77
C LYS A 497 17.81 -12.64 6.35
N LYS A 498 18.51 -11.69 5.72
CA LYS A 498 18.41 -10.26 6.03
C LYS A 498 16.95 -9.82 5.92
N ILE A 499 16.53 -8.97 6.87
CA ILE A 499 15.19 -8.39 6.90
C ILE A 499 15.09 -7.35 5.78
N ASP A 500 14.08 -7.50 4.93
CA ASP A 500 13.76 -6.53 3.88
C ASP A 500 12.79 -5.46 4.41
N PHE A 501 13.22 -4.20 4.38
CA PHE A 501 12.42 -3.06 4.78
C PHE A 501 11.63 -2.43 3.62
N ASN A 502 11.91 -2.80 2.36
CA ASN A 502 11.22 -2.22 1.20
C ASN A 502 9.69 -2.39 1.29
N PRO A 503 9.13 -3.56 1.64
CA PRO A 503 7.68 -3.70 1.79
C PRO A 503 7.08 -2.91 2.96
N ALA A 504 7.90 -2.35 3.86
CA ALA A 504 7.41 -1.59 5.01
C ALA A 504 7.13 -0.12 4.66
N ILE A 505 7.59 0.38 3.51
CA ILE A 505 7.38 1.78 3.12
C ILE A 505 5.91 2.10 2.86
N GLU A 506 5.20 1.24 2.12
CA GLU A 506 3.76 1.39 1.89
C GLU A 506 2.97 1.33 3.21
N ILE A 507 3.46 0.56 4.18
CA ILE A 507 2.85 0.44 5.51
C ILE A 507 3.06 1.73 6.32
N SER A 508 4.22 2.38 6.20
CA SER A 508 4.43 3.68 6.86
C SER A 508 3.48 4.75 6.33
N ALA A 509 3.20 4.75 5.02
CA ALA A 509 2.23 5.64 4.39
C ALA A 509 0.79 5.33 4.85
N ARG A 510 0.39 4.05 4.82
CA ARG A 510 -0.90 3.57 5.32
C ARG A 510 -1.16 3.93 6.78
N MET A 511 -0.15 3.75 7.63
CA MET A 511 -0.25 3.88 9.10
C MET A 511 0.09 5.30 9.61
N MET A 512 0.16 6.28 8.72
CA MET A 512 0.54 7.68 9.01
C MET A 512 1.86 7.85 9.77
N LYS A 513 2.81 6.93 9.56
CA LYS A 513 4.15 7.01 10.16
C LYS A 513 5.07 7.82 9.27
N ASN A 514 4.72 9.09 9.02
CA ASN A 514 5.40 9.94 8.03
C ASN A 514 6.89 10.14 8.29
N HIS A 515 7.32 10.15 9.56
CA HIS A 515 8.75 10.18 9.88
C HIS A 515 9.47 8.88 9.45
N LEU A 516 8.82 7.72 9.61
CA LEU A 516 9.34 6.44 9.12
C LEU A 516 9.26 6.35 7.60
N LEU A 517 8.25 6.92 6.96
CA LEU A 517 8.17 7.00 5.50
C LEU A 517 9.40 7.72 4.93
N LYS A 518 9.71 8.91 5.45
CA LYS A 518 10.88 9.69 5.05
C LYS A 518 12.18 8.96 5.34
N TRP A 519 12.30 8.39 6.54
CA TRP A 519 13.49 7.63 6.93
C TRP A 519 13.70 6.39 6.05
N LEU A 520 12.66 5.60 5.79
CA LEU A 520 12.72 4.46 4.89
C LEU A 520 13.15 4.89 3.48
N TRP A 521 12.57 6.01 3.01
CA TRP A 521 12.89 6.62 1.73
C TRP A 521 14.37 6.96 1.58
N GLU A 522 14.94 7.56 2.61
CA GLU A 522 16.33 8.02 2.61
C GLU A 522 17.31 6.88 2.79
N GLU A 523 16.99 5.88 3.63
CA GLU A 523 17.92 4.81 3.97
C GLU A 523 17.98 3.67 2.93
N PHE A 524 16.86 3.30 2.32
CA PHE A 524 16.78 2.09 1.50
C PHE A 524 16.67 2.41 0.01
N PRO A 525 17.33 1.63 -0.87
CA PRO A 525 17.09 1.71 -2.31
C PRO A 525 15.72 1.11 -2.61
N ILE A 526 14.70 1.98 -2.69
CA ILE A 526 13.33 1.53 -2.92
C ILE A 526 13.03 1.50 -4.41
N ASP A 527 12.38 0.43 -4.86
CA ASP A 527 11.89 0.33 -6.21
C ASP A 527 10.73 1.30 -6.48
N SER A 528 10.58 1.73 -7.73
CA SER A 528 9.54 2.69 -8.11
C SER A 528 8.11 2.19 -7.86
N VAL A 529 7.91 0.87 -7.76
CA VAL A 529 6.59 0.27 -7.57
C VAL A 529 6.11 0.51 -6.14
N ASN A 530 6.96 0.26 -5.16
CA ASN A 530 6.70 0.50 -3.74
C ASN A 530 6.49 1.99 -3.44
N LEU A 531 7.18 2.89 -4.17
CA LEU A 531 6.96 4.34 -4.04
C LEU A 531 5.55 4.74 -4.51
N HIS A 532 5.11 4.21 -5.65
CA HIS A 532 3.77 4.47 -6.12
C HIS A 532 2.70 3.85 -5.23
N THR A 533 2.92 2.62 -4.75
CA THR A 533 2.02 2.00 -3.77
C THR A 533 1.95 2.83 -2.49
N SER A 534 3.06 3.44 -2.03
CA SER A 534 3.05 4.35 -0.88
C SER A 534 2.18 5.59 -1.10
N LEU A 535 2.23 6.18 -2.31
CA LEU A 535 1.35 7.30 -2.67
C LEU A 535 -0.14 6.87 -2.69
N ILE A 536 -0.44 5.70 -3.27
CA ILE A 536 -1.80 5.11 -3.26
C ILE A 536 -2.30 4.90 -1.83
N GLU A 537 -1.47 4.29 -0.98
CA GLU A 537 -1.80 3.99 0.41
C GLU A 537 -1.99 5.27 1.23
N ALA A 538 -1.13 6.27 1.03
CA ALA A 538 -1.29 7.57 1.66
C ALA A 538 -2.62 8.23 1.28
N SER A 539 -3.02 8.13 0.00
CA SER A 539 -4.32 8.64 -0.46
C SER A 539 -5.52 7.87 0.06
N LYS A 540 -5.42 6.54 0.12
CA LYS A 540 -6.51 5.69 0.60
C LYS A 540 -6.88 6.00 2.05
N TYR A 541 -5.90 6.37 2.87
CA TYR A 541 -6.04 6.54 4.31
C TYR A 541 -5.90 7.99 4.78
N SER A 542 -6.13 8.97 3.90
CA SER A 542 -6.06 10.40 4.24
C SER A 542 -4.78 10.75 5.00
N ASN A 543 -3.63 10.42 4.41
CA ASN A 543 -2.33 10.80 4.92
C ASN A 543 -1.73 11.88 4.01
N LEU A 544 -2.18 13.12 4.20
CA LEU A 544 -1.79 14.26 3.37
C LEU A 544 -0.28 14.48 3.37
N ASP A 545 0.36 14.40 4.54
CA ASP A 545 1.82 14.55 4.65
C ASP A 545 2.58 13.47 3.85
N GLY A 546 2.14 12.22 3.92
CA GLY A 546 2.72 11.12 3.17
C GLY A 546 2.53 11.29 1.65
N MET A 547 1.35 11.76 1.25
CA MET A 547 1.05 12.07 -0.15
C MET A 547 1.94 13.19 -0.69
N LEU A 548 1.95 14.34 0.00
CA LEU A 548 2.76 15.50 -0.40
C LEU A 548 4.24 15.14 -0.46
N TYR A 549 4.72 14.34 0.49
CA TYR A 549 6.08 13.84 0.45
C TYR A 549 6.34 13.01 -0.81
N CYS A 550 5.51 12.02 -1.11
CA CYS A 550 5.66 11.20 -2.33
C CYS A 550 5.64 12.06 -3.61
N LEU A 551 4.75 13.04 -3.70
CA LEU A 551 4.67 13.95 -4.85
C LEU A 551 5.95 14.79 -4.99
N LEU A 552 6.45 15.37 -3.90
CA LEU A 552 7.70 16.15 -3.90
C LEU A 552 8.92 15.29 -4.23
N GLN A 553 8.88 13.99 -3.91
CA GLN A 553 9.92 13.05 -4.32
C GLN A 553 9.81 12.60 -5.79
N GLY A 554 8.84 13.11 -6.56
CA GLY A 554 8.70 12.81 -7.97
C GLY A 554 7.99 11.50 -8.28
N VAL A 555 7.12 11.03 -7.39
CA VAL A 555 6.30 9.84 -7.69
C VAL A 555 5.32 10.16 -8.81
N ASP A 556 5.43 9.40 -9.89
CA ASP A 556 4.56 9.46 -11.06
C ASP A 556 3.10 9.11 -10.68
N ILE A 557 2.22 10.12 -10.71
CA ILE A 557 0.78 9.98 -10.41
C ILE A 557 0.03 9.14 -11.44
N ASN A 558 0.59 8.94 -12.64
CA ASN A 558 0.00 8.14 -13.70
C ASN A 558 0.51 6.70 -13.69
N SER A 559 1.49 6.40 -12.83
CA SER A 559 1.96 5.03 -12.71
C SER A 559 0.88 4.12 -12.10
N ILE A 560 1.08 2.82 -12.29
CA ILE A 560 0.16 1.78 -11.85
C ILE A 560 0.87 1.03 -10.72
N GLY A 561 0.18 0.86 -9.59
CA GLY A 561 0.73 0.16 -8.42
C GLY A 561 0.91 -1.33 -8.64
N THR A 562 1.44 -2.00 -7.61
CA THR A 562 1.54 -3.48 -7.57
C THR A 562 0.24 -4.19 -7.94
N TYR A 563 -0.90 -3.58 -7.62
CA TYR A 563 -2.24 -4.14 -7.81
C TYR A 563 -2.94 -3.69 -9.10
N GLY A 564 -2.23 -3.11 -10.07
CA GLY A 564 -2.84 -2.73 -11.35
C GLY A 564 -3.75 -1.49 -11.28
N SER A 565 -3.85 -0.83 -10.12
CA SER A 565 -4.67 0.37 -9.92
C SER A 565 -3.82 1.62 -10.12
N SER A 566 -4.33 2.60 -10.87
CA SER A 566 -3.72 3.93 -10.93
C SER A 566 -4.06 4.75 -9.69
N PHE A 567 -3.15 5.63 -9.30
CA PHE A 567 -3.40 6.60 -8.24
C PHE A 567 -4.69 7.37 -8.50
N ILE A 568 -4.91 7.91 -9.71
CA ILE A 568 -6.12 8.69 -10.05
C ILE A 568 -7.41 7.93 -9.75
N PHE A 569 -7.46 6.63 -10.06
CA PHE A 569 -8.64 5.81 -9.81
C PHE A 569 -8.90 5.60 -8.32
N ILE A 570 -7.86 5.21 -7.56
CA ILE A 570 -7.98 5.03 -6.10
C ILE A 570 -8.27 6.35 -5.40
N PHE A 571 -7.65 7.42 -5.88
CA PHE A 571 -7.80 8.76 -5.38
C PHE A 571 -9.24 9.25 -5.54
N HIS A 572 -9.89 9.02 -6.69
CA HIS A 572 -11.30 9.35 -6.86
C HIS A 572 -12.23 8.53 -5.95
N LEU A 573 -11.87 7.28 -5.63
CA LEU A 573 -12.68 6.38 -4.81
C LEU A 573 -12.54 6.62 -3.31
N PHE A 574 -11.33 6.98 -2.85
CA PHE A 574 -10.98 6.91 -1.44
C PHE A 574 -10.50 8.22 -0.83
N SER A 575 -10.06 9.19 -1.64
CA SER A 575 -9.40 10.38 -1.13
C SER A 575 -10.35 11.53 -0.76
N THR A 576 -9.75 12.44 -0.01
CA THR A 576 -10.11 13.83 0.23
C THR A 576 -10.65 14.51 -1.04
N PHE A 577 -11.96 14.75 -1.12
CA PHE A 577 -12.60 15.39 -2.28
C PHE A 577 -11.88 16.70 -2.67
N LEU A 578 -11.42 17.45 -1.66
CA LEU A 578 -10.77 18.73 -1.82
C LEU A 578 -9.41 18.60 -2.49
N LEU A 579 -8.51 17.74 -1.99
CA LEU A 579 -7.24 17.49 -2.64
C LEU A 579 -7.43 16.85 -4.02
N SER A 580 -8.51 16.08 -4.21
CA SER A 580 -8.79 15.43 -5.50
C SER A 580 -9.20 16.36 -6.61
N THR A 581 -10.13 17.25 -6.31
CA THR A 581 -10.56 18.33 -7.22
C THR A 581 -9.38 19.23 -7.59
N ILE A 582 -8.38 19.27 -6.71
CA ILE A 582 -7.25 20.16 -6.82
C ILE A 582 -6.08 19.53 -7.59
N LEU A 583 -5.69 18.29 -7.26
CA LEU A 583 -4.64 17.55 -7.97
C LEU A 583 -5.09 17.14 -9.38
N LEU A 584 -6.39 16.93 -9.63
CA LEU A 584 -6.91 16.64 -10.98
C LEU A 584 -6.94 17.86 -11.91
N LYS A 585 -6.82 19.08 -11.38
CA LYS A 585 -6.74 20.32 -12.19
C LYS A 585 -5.33 20.59 -12.70
N HIS A 586 -4.33 19.94 -12.11
CA HIS A 586 -2.93 20.01 -12.47
C HIS A 586 -2.56 18.72 -13.23
#